data_AF-A0A7S3TKX4-F1
#
_entry.id   AF-A0A7S3TKX4-F1
#
_cell.length_a   1.000
_cell.length_b   1.000
_cell.length_c   1.000
_cell.angle_alpha   90.00
_cell.angle_beta   90.00
_cell.angle_gamma   90.00
#
_symmetry.space_group_name_H-M   'P 1'
#
loop_
_entity.id
_entity.type
_entity.pdbx_description
1 polymer ?
#
loop_
_entity_poly.entity_id
_entity_poly.type
_entity_poly.pdbx_seq_one_letter_code
_entity_poly.pdbx_strand_id
1 'polypeptide(L)'
;ILAPRQVEKLRHELANYQKDKMSLQNAKSRLHVLETQLRDLTWEHEVLEQRHHHVEKERDELYDKFESTIYDVQQKAGFKNILLERKLTAINESLEKKEAQLSEVLAAANLDPALLGSVSKKLDDVLDGKNGAIKDLQYELARVTKAHNDVIRAYESKLTEFGIPVEELGFRPLATSTGTGPAGLVVAN
;
A
#
# COMPACT_ATOMS: atom_id res chain seq x y z
N ILE A 1 63.85 62.39 -43.64
CA ILE A 1 62.75 62.69 -42.68
C ILE A 1 61.58 61.69 -42.77
N LEU A 2 61.45 60.90 -43.85
CA LEU A 2 60.31 59.97 -44.05
C LEU A 2 60.36 58.66 -43.23
N ALA A 3 61.55 58.11 -42.97
CA ALA A 3 61.73 56.86 -42.22
C ALA A 3 61.14 56.86 -40.79
N PRO A 4 61.34 57.88 -39.93
CA PRO A 4 60.80 57.85 -38.56
C PRO A 4 59.27 57.87 -38.50
N ARG A 5 58.60 58.59 -39.42
CA ARG A 5 57.12 58.63 -39.49
C ARG A 5 56.51 57.29 -39.91
N GLN A 6 57.16 56.56 -40.81
CA GLN A 6 56.73 55.21 -41.18
C GLN A 6 56.92 54.22 -40.02
N VAL A 7 58.03 54.31 -39.30
CA VAL A 7 58.27 53.48 -38.11
C VAL A 7 57.20 53.72 -37.03
N GLU A 8 56.79 54.98 -36.82
CA GLU A 8 55.76 55.34 -35.84
C GLU A 8 54.37 54.82 -36.23
N LYS A 9 53.99 54.93 -37.52
CA LYS A 9 52.75 54.32 -38.03
C LYS A 9 52.74 52.80 -37.87
N LEU A 10 53.81 52.12 -38.26
CA LEU A 10 53.93 50.67 -38.13
C LEU A 10 53.90 50.21 -36.67
N ARG A 11 54.47 50.99 -35.73
CA ARG A 11 54.34 50.74 -34.28
C ARG A 11 52.90 50.87 -33.80
N HIS A 12 52.15 51.87 -34.29
CA HIS A 12 50.75 52.04 -33.94
C HIS A 12 49.86 50.92 -34.50
N GLU A 13 50.09 50.52 -35.75
CA GLU A 13 49.39 49.38 -36.38
C GLU A 13 49.71 48.06 -35.65
N LEU A 14 50.95 47.84 -35.24
CA LEU A 14 51.34 46.67 -34.45
C LEU A 14 50.64 46.65 -33.08
N ALA A 15 50.52 47.80 -32.41
CA ALA A 15 49.82 47.90 -31.13
C ALA A 15 48.32 47.61 -31.28
N ASN A 16 47.69 48.12 -32.34
CA ASN A 16 46.28 47.83 -32.64
C ASN A 16 46.10 46.34 -32.97
N TYR A 17 46.97 45.76 -33.80
CA TYR A 17 46.96 44.33 -34.10
C TYR A 17 47.10 43.46 -32.84
N GLN A 18 47.98 43.83 -31.90
CA GLN A 18 48.13 43.13 -30.62
C GLN A 18 46.86 43.21 -29.77
N LYS A 19 46.20 44.38 -29.73
CA LYS A 19 44.92 44.57 -29.02
C LYS A 19 43.79 43.75 -29.66
N ASP A 20 43.70 43.73 -30.97
CA ASP A 20 42.69 42.96 -31.70
C ASP A 20 42.91 41.46 -31.51
N LYS A 21 44.18 41.01 -31.50
CA LYS A 21 44.54 39.62 -31.20
C LYS A 21 44.09 39.19 -29.80
N MET A 22 44.31 40.03 -28.78
CA MET A 22 43.83 39.75 -27.42
C MET A 22 42.30 39.74 -27.34
N SER A 23 41.64 40.68 -28.01
CA SER A 23 40.17 40.77 -28.04
C SER A 23 39.56 39.54 -28.72
N LEU A 24 40.16 39.09 -29.83
CA LEU A 24 39.76 37.87 -30.53
C LEU A 24 39.96 36.63 -29.65
N GLN A 25 41.06 36.55 -28.90
CA GLN A 25 41.30 35.45 -27.97
C GLN A 25 40.23 35.40 -26.86
N ASN A 26 39.90 36.54 -26.27
CA ASN A 26 38.85 36.64 -25.24
C ASN A 26 37.45 36.33 -25.80
N ALA A 27 37.15 36.76 -27.03
CA ALA A 27 35.90 36.43 -27.70
C ALA A 27 35.80 34.92 -27.96
N LYS A 28 36.89 34.27 -28.39
CA LYS A 28 36.95 32.82 -28.59
C LYS A 28 36.78 32.04 -27.29
N SER A 29 37.41 32.46 -26.19
CA SER A 29 37.22 31.81 -24.90
C SER A 29 35.77 31.94 -24.41
N ARG A 30 35.15 33.12 -24.58
CA ARG A 30 33.74 33.33 -24.24
C ARG A 30 32.80 32.49 -25.10
N LEU A 31 33.07 32.40 -26.41
CA LEU A 31 32.31 31.56 -27.33
C LEU A 31 32.37 30.10 -26.89
N HIS A 32 33.55 29.58 -26.55
CA HIS A 32 33.70 28.21 -26.08
C HIS A 32 32.92 27.90 -24.80
N VAL A 33 32.90 28.83 -23.85
CA VAL A 33 32.09 28.70 -22.62
C VAL A 33 30.60 28.68 -22.95
N LEU A 34 30.14 29.59 -23.82
CA LEU A 34 28.73 29.65 -24.24
C LEU A 34 28.30 28.39 -25.01
N GLU A 35 29.16 27.83 -25.87
CA GLU A 35 28.89 26.58 -26.58
C GLU A 35 28.74 25.39 -25.61
N THR A 36 29.52 25.37 -24.53
CA THR A 36 29.42 24.33 -23.50
C THR A 36 28.12 24.49 -22.71
N GLN A 37 27.80 25.70 -22.26
CA GLN A 37 26.54 25.99 -21.57
C GLN A 37 25.31 25.67 -22.42
N LEU A 38 25.35 25.99 -23.72
CA LEU A 38 24.26 25.67 -24.63
C LEU A 38 24.05 24.15 -24.72
N ARG A 39 25.14 23.38 -24.79
CA ARG A 39 25.07 21.92 -24.86
C ARG A 39 24.48 21.33 -23.59
N ASP A 40 24.95 21.78 -22.43
CA ASP A 40 24.48 21.31 -21.13
C ASP A 40 22.99 21.62 -20.95
N LEU A 41 22.57 22.86 -21.28
CA LEU A 41 21.16 23.27 -21.19
C LEU A 41 20.27 22.51 -22.18
N THR A 42 20.77 22.20 -23.38
CA THR A 42 20.04 21.39 -24.36
C THR A 42 19.79 19.99 -23.82
N TRP A 43 20.81 19.37 -23.21
CA TRP A 43 20.65 18.05 -22.61
C TRP A 43 19.69 18.06 -21.42
N GLU A 44 19.79 19.05 -20.53
CA GLU A 44 18.85 19.21 -19.42
C GLU A 44 17.40 19.38 -19.90
N HIS A 45 17.21 20.14 -20.98
CA HIS A 45 15.90 20.33 -21.60
C HIS A 45 15.32 19.02 -22.12
N GLU A 46 16.10 18.23 -22.87
CA GLU A 46 15.67 16.93 -23.39
C GLU A 46 15.30 15.96 -22.25
N VAL A 47 16.08 15.90 -21.18
CA VAL A 47 15.77 15.06 -20.01
C VAL A 47 14.47 15.52 -19.34
N LEU A 48 14.28 16.82 -19.18
CA LEU A 48 13.09 17.37 -18.55
C LEU A 48 11.83 17.13 -19.40
N GLU A 49 11.94 17.23 -20.73
CA GLU A 49 10.86 16.95 -21.67
C GLU A 49 10.43 15.49 -21.61
N GLN A 50 11.38 14.55 -21.59
CA GLN A 50 11.08 13.12 -21.42
C GLN A 50 10.37 12.84 -20.10
N ARG A 51 10.85 13.45 -19.00
CA ARG A 51 10.22 13.28 -17.69
C ARG A 51 8.81 13.87 -17.64
N HIS A 52 8.61 15.01 -18.29
CA HIS A 52 7.29 15.63 -18.42
C HIS A 52 6.31 14.70 -19.15
N HIS A 53 6.72 14.18 -20.32
CA HIS A 53 5.92 13.24 -21.09
C HIS A 53 5.55 11.97 -20.30
N HIS A 54 6.49 11.48 -19.50
CA HIS A 54 6.23 10.33 -18.63
C HIS A 54 5.15 10.63 -17.58
N VAL A 55 5.27 11.76 -16.87
CA VAL A 55 4.30 12.17 -15.84
C VAL A 55 2.93 12.49 -16.45
N GLU A 56 2.89 13.10 -17.64
CA GLU A 56 1.63 13.33 -18.36
C GLU A 56 0.94 12.02 -18.70
N LYS A 57 1.69 11.02 -19.18
CA LYS A 57 1.14 9.69 -19.44
C LYS A 57 0.60 9.03 -18.18
N GLU A 58 1.34 9.10 -17.07
CA GLU A 58 0.87 8.57 -15.77
C GLU A 58 -0.41 9.26 -15.29
N ARG A 59 -0.49 10.59 -15.46
CA ARG A 59 -1.69 11.38 -15.16
C ARG A 59 -2.87 10.89 -16.00
N ASP A 60 -2.69 10.77 -17.31
CA ASP A 60 -3.77 10.40 -18.23
C ASP A 60 -4.27 8.97 -17.95
N GLU A 61 -3.34 8.02 -17.73
CA GLU A 61 -3.70 6.66 -17.32
C GLU A 61 -4.46 6.63 -15.99
N LEU A 62 -4.10 7.49 -15.04
CA LEU A 62 -4.78 7.57 -13.75
C LEU A 62 -6.20 8.12 -13.91
N TYR A 63 -6.38 9.14 -14.74
CA TYR A 63 -7.70 9.69 -15.06
C TYR A 63 -8.60 8.67 -15.74
N ASP A 64 -8.09 7.95 -16.73
CA ASP A 64 -8.84 6.90 -17.44
C ASP A 64 -9.27 5.77 -16.50
N LYS A 65 -8.39 5.39 -15.56
CA LYS A 65 -8.67 4.31 -14.60
C LYS A 65 -9.52 4.75 -13.41
N PHE A 66 -9.61 6.05 -13.13
CA PHE A 66 -10.28 6.57 -11.94
C PHE A 66 -11.75 6.19 -11.90
N GLU A 67 -12.48 6.48 -12.98
CA GLU A 67 -13.92 6.21 -13.04
C GLU A 67 -14.20 4.69 -12.99
N SER A 68 -13.44 3.89 -13.72
CA SER A 68 -13.55 2.42 -13.69
C SER A 68 -13.29 1.86 -12.29
N THR A 69 -12.28 2.36 -11.57
CA THR A 69 -11.95 1.88 -10.22
C THR A 69 -13.05 2.23 -9.23
N ILE A 70 -13.67 3.41 -9.37
CA ILE A 70 -14.82 3.80 -8.55
C ILE A 70 -15.99 2.85 -8.78
N TYR A 71 -16.36 2.60 -10.03
CA TYR A 71 -17.47 1.69 -10.34
C TYR A 71 -17.20 0.27 -9.84
N ASP A 72 -15.97 -0.24 -9.98
CA ASP A 72 -15.60 -1.57 -9.49
C ASP A 72 -15.76 -1.69 -7.97
N VAL A 73 -15.32 -0.68 -7.22
CA VAL A 73 -15.45 -0.66 -5.75
C VAL A 73 -16.91 -0.56 -5.35
N GLN A 74 -17.68 0.34 -5.99
CA GLN A 74 -19.10 0.50 -5.73
C GLN A 74 -19.89 -0.77 -6.05
N GLN A 75 -19.62 -1.43 -7.18
CA GLN A 75 -20.27 -2.67 -7.58
C GLN A 75 -19.96 -3.80 -6.60
N LYS A 76 -18.68 -3.97 -6.21
CA LYS A 76 -18.27 -5.00 -5.25
C LYS A 76 -18.91 -4.78 -3.87
N ALA A 77 -18.95 -3.53 -3.40
CA ALA A 77 -19.59 -3.18 -2.14
C ALA A 77 -21.11 -3.38 -2.23
N GLY A 78 -21.75 -2.90 -3.31
CA GLY A 78 -23.17 -3.05 -3.56
C GLY A 78 -23.61 -4.51 -3.63
N PHE A 79 -22.87 -5.37 -4.34
CA PHE A 79 -23.16 -6.80 -4.40
C PHE A 79 -23.06 -7.46 -3.02
N LYS A 80 -22.02 -7.13 -2.23
CA LYS A 80 -21.88 -7.63 -0.85
C LYS A 80 -23.06 -7.19 0.02
N ASN A 81 -23.49 -5.94 -0.08
CA ASN A 81 -24.63 -5.42 0.68
C ASN A 81 -25.93 -6.16 0.30
N ILE A 82 -26.23 -6.27 -0.99
CA ILE A 82 -27.42 -7.00 -1.48
C ILE A 82 -27.39 -8.46 -1.01
N LEU A 83 -26.22 -9.11 -1.04
CA LEU A 83 -26.08 -10.48 -0.56
C LEU A 83 -26.33 -10.59 0.95
N LEU A 84 -25.80 -9.65 1.74
CA LEU A 84 -26.02 -9.60 3.19
C LEU A 84 -27.48 -9.32 3.54
N GLU A 85 -28.13 -8.39 2.84
CA GLU A 85 -29.56 -8.09 2.98
C GLU A 85 -30.40 -9.34 2.71
N ARG A 86 -30.14 -10.05 1.60
CA ARG A 86 -30.84 -11.31 1.28
C ARG A 86 -30.63 -12.39 2.33
N LYS A 87 -29.41 -12.53 2.86
CA LYS A 87 -29.13 -13.47 3.95
C LYS A 87 -29.89 -13.09 5.21
N LEU A 88 -29.95 -11.80 5.55
CA LEU A 88 -30.67 -11.30 6.70
C LEU A 88 -32.17 -11.58 6.56
N THR A 89 -32.76 -11.27 5.40
CA THR A 89 -34.17 -11.59 5.11
C THR A 89 -34.46 -13.08 5.25
N ALA A 90 -33.64 -13.94 4.65
CA ALA A 90 -33.83 -15.39 4.75
C ALA A 90 -33.72 -15.93 6.19
N ILE A 91 -32.76 -15.41 6.97
CA ILE A 91 -32.61 -15.77 8.39
C ILE A 91 -33.83 -15.29 9.18
N ASN A 92 -34.34 -14.09 8.91
CA ASN A 92 -35.50 -13.53 9.60
C ASN A 92 -36.78 -14.30 9.28
N GLU A 93 -37.03 -14.64 8.01
CA GLU A 93 -38.15 -15.49 7.61
C GLU A 93 -38.09 -16.88 8.28
N SER A 94 -36.88 -17.45 8.38
CA SER A 94 -36.68 -18.71 9.10
C SER A 94 -36.95 -18.57 10.59
N LEU A 95 -36.56 -17.44 11.20
CA LEU A 95 -36.80 -17.16 12.61
C LEU A 95 -38.31 -17.04 12.88
N GLU A 96 -39.03 -16.21 12.11
CA GLU A 96 -40.48 -16.02 12.23
C GLU A 96 -41.23 -17.36 12.10
N LYS A 97 -40.85 -18.19 11.13
CA LYS A 97 -41.43 -19.52 10.97
C LYS A 97 -41.17 -20.42 12.19
N LYS A 98 -39.97 -20.37 12.77
CA LYS A 98 -39.62 -21.17 13.95
C LYS A 98 -40.34 -20.69 15.20
N GLU A 99 -40.51 -19.38 15.37
CA GLU A 99 -41.29 -18.80 16.47
C GLU A 99 -42.77 -19.16 16.38
N ALA A 100 -43.36 -19.12 15.18
CA ALA A 100 -44.74 -19.54 14.97
C ALA A 100 -44.93 -21.04 15.28
N GLN A 101 -44.03 -21.90 14.79
CA GLN A 101 -44.04 -23.34 15.08
C GLN A 101 -43.89 -23.61 16.58
N LEU A 102 -42.98 -22.91 17.26
CA LEU A 102 -42.79 -23.05 18.70
C LEU A 102 -44.05 -22.64 19.46
N SER A 103 -44.65 -21.51 19.09
CA SER A 103 -45.88 -21.00 19.72
C SER A 103 -47.05 -22.00 19.59
N GLU A 104 -47.21 -22.62 18.42
CA GLU A 104 -48.24 -23.65 18.19
C GLU A 104 -47.99 -24.89 19.06
N VAL A 105 -46.76 -25.39 19.11
CA VAL A 105 -46.39 -26.55 19.94
C VAL A 105 -46.62 -26.27 21.43
N LEU A 106 -46.24 -25.07 21.90
CA LEU A 106 -46.44 -24.68 23.29
C LEU A 106 -47.93 -24.57 23.65
N ALA A 107 -48.75 -24.03 22.75
CA ALA A 107 -50.20 -23.97 22.93
C ALA A 107 -50.84 -25.37 22.97
N ALA A 108 -50.40 -26.29 22.11
CA ALA A 108 -50.91 -27.66 22.07
C ALA A 108 -50.46 -28.53 23.27
N ALA A 109 -49.25 -28.29 23.78
CA ALA A 109 -48.66 -29.10 24.84
C ALA A 109 -49.24 -28.82 26.24
N ASN A 110 -50.00 -27.72 26.41
CA ASN A 110 -50.67 -27.33 27.65
C ASN A 110 -49.73 -27.39 28.88
N LEU A 111 -48.47 -27.01 28.67
CA LEU A 111 -47.39 -27.07 29.66
C LEU A 111 -47.57 -25.95 30.70
N ASP A 112 -47.18 -26.21 31.95
CA ASP A 112 -47.11 -25.18 32.98
C ASP A 112 -46.13 -24.05 32.54
N PRO A 113 -46.61 -22.81 32.34
CA PRO A 113 -45.78 -21.70 31.91
C PRO A 113 -44.60 -21.41 32.84
N ALA A 114 -44.75 -21.66 34.15
CA ALA A 114 -43.70 -21.42 35.14
C ALA A 114 -42.53 -22.40 34.99
N LEU A 115 -42.82 -23.68 34.77
CA LEU A 115 -41.80 -24.70 34.52
C LEU A 115 -41.11 -24.48 33.18
N LEU A 116 -41.85 -24.14 32.13
CA LEU A 116 -41.30 -23.86 30.79
C LEU A 116 -40.32 -22.68 30.82
N GLY A 117 -40.68 -21.57 31.45
CA GLY A 117 -39.80 -20.41 31.59
C GLY A 117 -38.50 -20.75 32.34
N SER A 118 -38.57 -21.60 33.35
CA SER A 118 -37.38 -22.05 34.09
C SER A 118 -36.45 -22.93 33.26
N VAL A 119 -37.00 -23.79 32.40
CA VAL A 119 -36.23 -24.68 31.52
C VAL A 119 -35.63 -23.88 30.36
N SER A 120 -36.39 -22.97 29.75
CA SER A 120 -35.90 -22.07 28.69
C SER A 120 -34.71 -21.26 29.18
N LYS A 121 -34.84 -20.62 30.35
CA LYS A 121 -33.76 -19.81 30.93
C LYS A 121 -32.49 -20.63 31.19
N LYS A 122 -32.62 -21.85 31.74
CA LYS A 122 -31.46 -22.73 31.94
C LYS A 122 -30.81 -23.14 30.62
N LEU A 123 -31.60 -23.32 29.56
CA LEU A 123 -31.08 -23.64 28.24
C LEU A 123 -30.33 -22.44 27.64
N ASP A 124 -30.89 -21.23 27.77
CA ASP A 124 -30.25 -19.98 27.35
C ASP A 124 -28.90 -19.78 28.07
N ASP A 125 -28.86 -19.94 29.40
CA ASP A 125 -27.62 -19.84 30.19
C ASP A 125 -26.54 -20.83 29.71
N VAL A 126 -26.94 -22.07 29.36
CA VAL A 126 -26.02 -23.09 28.83
C VAL A 126 -25.54 -22.74 27.42
N LEU A 127 -26.43 -22.24 26.56
CA LEU A 127 -26.09 -21.83 25.20
C LEU A 127 -25.13 -20.64 25.23
N ASP A 128 -25.39 -19.64 26.07
CA ASP A 128 -24.52 -18.48 26.24
C ASP A 128 -23.14 -18.88 26.79
N GLY A 129 -23.10 -19.77 27.79
CA GLY A 129 -21.85 -20.31 28.30
C GLY A 129 -21.04 -21.05 27.22
N LYS A 130 -21.70 -21.87 26.40
CA LYS A 130 -21.04 -22.58 25.28
C LYS A 130 -20.57 -21.62 24.18
N ASN A 131 -21.38 -20.64 23.81
CA ASN A 131 -21.02 -19.62 22.83
C ASN A 131 -19.85 -18.76 23.30
N GLY A 132 -19.79 -18.45 24.60
CA GLY A 132 -18.63 -17.81 25.23
C GLY A 132 -17.37 -18.67 25.09
N ALA A 133 -17.43 -19.94 25.50
CA ALA A 133 -16.30 -20.87 25.38
C ALA A 133 -15.83 -21.04 23.92
N ILE A 134 -16.74 -21.05 22.94
CA ILE A 134 -16.37 -21.09 21.52
C ILE A 134 -15.57 -19.85 21.13
N LYS A 135 -16.02 -18.65 21.53
CA LYS A 135 -15.30 -17.39 21.25
C LYS A 135 -13.92 -17.38 21.90
N ASP A 136 -13.83 -17.82 23.15
CA ASP A 136 -12.56 -17.89 23.88
C ASP A 136 -11.58 -18.87 23.21
N LEU A 137 -12.05 -20.06 22.82
CA LEU A 137 -11.22 -21.04 22.12
C LEU A 137 -10.78 -20.55 20.72
N GLN A 138 -11.66 -19.85 19.99
CA GLN A 138 -11.29 -19.24 18.71
C GLN A 138 -10.23 -18.15 18.89
N TYR A 139 -10.34 -17.35 19.94
CA TYR A 139 -9.34 -16.34 20.29
C TYR A 139 -8.00 -16.97 20.67
N GLU A 140 -8.02 -17.99 21.53
CA GLU A 140 -6.84 -18.74 21.95
C GLU A 140 -6.14 -19.39 20.75
N LEU A 141 -6.90 -20.01 19.85
CA LEU A 141 -6.38 -20.56 18.61
C LEU A 141 -5.69 -19.46 17.78
N ALA A 142 -6.34 -18.32 17.58
CA ALA A 142 -5.75 -17.20 16.83
C ALA A 142 -4.46 -16.69 17.48
N ARG A 143 -4.42 -16.59 18.82
CA ARG A 143 -3.24 -16.17 19.58
C ARG A 143 -2.08 -17.14 19.41
N VAL A 144 -2.31 -18.44 19.58
CA VAL A 144 -1.28 -19.48 19.45
C VAL A 144 -0.77 -19.58 18.00
N THR A 145 -1.67 -19.50 17.03
CA THR A 145 -1.36 -19.52 15.59
C THR A 145 -0.46 -18.33 15.22
N LYS A 146 -0.70 -17.15 15.79
CA LYS A 146 0.18 -15.99 15.59
C LYS A 146 1.53 -16.17 16.26
N ALA A 147 1.56 -16.59 17.52
CA ALA A 147 2.82 -16.84 18.23
C ALA A 147 3.70 -17.86 17.49
N HIS A 148 3.11 -18.91 16.93
CA HIS A 148 3.78 -19.88 16.08
C HIS A 148 4.41 -19.23 14.84
N ASN A 149 3.65 -18.40 14.12
CA ASN A 149 4.17 -17.69 12.94
C ASN A 149 5.27 -16.68 13.31
N ASP A 150 5.16 -15.99 14.45
CA ASP A 150 6.18 -15.05 14.92
C ASP A 150 7.48 -15.77 15.31
N VAL A 151 7.39 -16.96 15.91
CA VAL A 151 8.56 -17.81 16.22
C VAL A 151 9.25 -18.28 14.95
N ILE A 152 8.51 -18.69 13.91
CA ILE A 152 9.09 -19.07 12.61
C ILE A 152 9.92 -17.90 12.04
N ARG A 153 9.35 -16.68 12.04
CA ARG A 153 10.04 -15.49 11.54
C ARG A 153 11.29 -15.14 12.35
N ALA A 154 11.21 -15.23 13.69
CA ALA A 154 12.35 -14.97 14.56
C ALA A 154 13.48 -15.98 14.31
N TYR A 155 13.13 -17.25 14.11
CA TYR A 155 14.06 -18.33 13.79
C TYR A 155 14.74 -18.10 12.43
N GLU A 156 13.98 -17.83 11.37
CA GLU A 156 14.50 -17.51 10.03
C GLU A 156 15.44 -16.30 10.04
N SER A 157 15.05 -15.24 10.77
CA SER A 157 15.89 -14.05 10.96
C SER A 157 17.21 -14.39 11.65
N LYS A 158 17.17 -15.22 12.72
CA LYS A 158 18.38 -15.61 13.45
C LYS A 158 19.31 -16.50 12.63
N LEU A 159 18.76 -17.42 11.81
CA LEU A 159 19.57 -18.23 10.89
C LEU A 159 20.27 -17.37 9.86
N THR A 160 19.55 -16.40 9.28
CA THR A 160 20.11 -15.44 8.33
C THR A 160 21.24 -14.63 8.96
N GLU A 161 21.09 -14.19 10.22
CA GLU A 161 22.14 -13.49 10.97
C GLU A 161 23.42 -14.31 11.14
N PHE A 162 23.31 -15.64 11.31
CA PHE A 162 24.45 -16.55 11.37
C PHE A 162 24.95 -17.03 10.00
N GLY A 163 24.39 -16.52 8.90
CA GLY A 163 24.78 -16.88 7.55
C GLY A 163 24.33 -18.28 7.11
N ILE A 164 23.32 -18.85 7.77
CA ILE A 164 22.73 -20.14 7.43
C ILE A 164 21.50 -19.88 6.54
N PRO A 165 21.53 -20.26 5.25
CA PRO A 165 20.36 -20.15 4.38
C PRO A 165 19.21 -21.02 4.90
N VAL A 166 18.01 -20.46 4.97
CA VAL A 166 16.81 -21.17 5.45
C VAL A 166 16.47 -22.38 4.55
N GLU A 167 16.96 -22.40 3.31
CA GLU A 167 16.85 -23.50 2.36
C GLU A 167 17.69 -24.74 2.76
N GLU A 168 18.75 -24.56 3.55
CA GLU A 168 19.65 -25.65 3.98
C GLU A 168 19.07 -26.50 5.12
N LEU A 169 17.95 -26.07 5.73
CA LEU A 169 17.30 -26.78 6.84
C LEU A 169 16.69 -28.13 6.44
N GLY A 170 16.42 -28.36 5.15
CA GLY A 170 15.81 -29.60 4.67
C GLY A 170 14.32 -29.78 5.01
N PHE A 171 13.71 -28.82 5.71
CA PHE A 171 12.26 -28.75 5.94
C PHE A 171 11.76 -27.30 5.83
N ARG A 172 10.49 -27.13 5.47
CA ARG A 172 9.82 -25.83 5.45
C ARG A 172 8.80 -25.77 6.58
N PRO A 173 8.94 -24.85 7.56
CA PRO A 173 7.93 -24.66 8.59
C PRO A 173 6.56 -24.38 7.96
N LEU A 174 5.52 -25.08 8.41
CA LEU A 174 4.16 -24.82 7.95
C LEU A 174 3.64 -23.57 8.66
N ALA A 175 3.56 -22.46 7.93
CA ALA A 175 2.86 -21.28 8.41
C ALA A 175 1.37 -21.58 8.49
N THR A 176 0.79 -21.32 9.65
CA THR A 176 -0.64 -21.50 9.86
C THR A 176 -1.42 -20.26 9.41
N SER A 177 -2.59 -20.43 8.80
CA SER A 177 -3.42 -19.32 8.32
C SER A 177 -3.97 -18.51 9.50
N THR A 178 -3.27 -17.45 9.90
CA THR A 178 -3.78 -16.47 10.86
C THR A 178 -4.73 -15.51 10.15
N GLY A 179 -5.89 -15.25 10.73
CA GLY A 179 -6.68 -14.08 10.36
C GLY A 179 -5.89 -12.78 10.62
N THR A 180 -6.22 -11.71 9.90
CA THR A 180 -5.61 -10.38 10.05
C THR A 180 -6.12 -9.60 11.27
N GLY A 181 -6.89 -10.24 12.15
CA GLY A 181 -7.39 -9.62 13.36
C GLY A 181 -6.24 -9.21 14.30
N PRO A 182 -6.31 -8.05 14.96
CA PRO A 182 -5.28 -7.62 15.89
C PRO A 182 -5.32 -8.55 17.11
N ALA A 183 -4.43 -9.55 17.12
CA ALA A 183 -4.12 -10.26 18.36
C ALA A 183 -3.37 -9.27 19.24
N GLY A 184 -4.13 -8.68 20.16
CA GLY A 184 -3.67 -7.65 21.08
C GLY A 184 -2.29 -7.98 21.63
N LEU A 185 -1.30 -7.22 21.19
CA LEU A 185 -0.25 -6.76 22.09
C LEU A 185 -0.93 -5.83 23.09
N VAL A 186 -1.74 -6.41 23.98
CA VAL A 186 -2.21 -5.70 25.16
C VAL A 186 -0.98 -5.66 26.04
N VAL A 187 -0.26 -4.54 25.95
CA VAL A 187 0.75 -4.15 26.91
C VAL A 187 0.07 -4.28 28.27
N ALA A 188 0.55 -5.23 29.08
CA ALA A 188 0.19 -5.29 30.48
C ALA A 188 0.63 -3.98 31.13
N ASN A 189 -0.34 -3.20 31.61
CA ASN A 189 -0.15 -2.22 32.66
C ASN A 189 -0.98 -2.68 33.85
#